data_AF-A0A8J8SJE2-F1
#
_entry.id   AF-A0A8J8SJE2-F1
#
_cell.length_a   1.000
_cell.length_b   1.000
_cell.length_c   1.000
_cell.angle_alpha   90.00
_cell.angle_beta   90.00
_cell.angle_gamma   90.00
#
_symmetry.space_group_name_H-M   'P 1'
#
loop_
_entity.id
_entity.type
_entity.pdbx_description
1 polymer ?
#
loop_
_entity_poly.entity_id
_entity_poly.type
_entity_poly.pdbx_seq_one_letter_code
_entity_poly.pdbx_strand_id
1 'polypeptide(L)'
;MDLLFITLNKSEKNFSESTMYEDYAISDRLFHWQSQSRTSDTSSTGQRYINQRNNDTTVLLFVREYKSENGITSPYYFLGKANYVSHSGSKPINIVWELEEKIPVKIHKMSNKNVG
;
A
#
# COMPACT_ATOMS: atom_id res chain seq x y z
N MET A 1 -5.21 14.63 6.61
CA MET A 1 -5.72 13.29 6.25
C MET A 1 -5.17 12.92 4.89
N ASP A 2 -4.71 11.68 4.73
CA ASP A 2 -4.20 11.12 3.47
C ASP A 2 -4.98 9.86 3.09
N LEU A 3 -5.32 9.74 1.81
CA LEU A 3 -6.04 8.60 1.24
C LEU A 3 -5.12 7.84 0.30
N LEU A 4 -4.81 6.58 0.61
CA LEU A 4 -3.90 5.75 -0.17
C LEU A 4 -4.71 4.78 -1.04
N PHE A 5 -4.64 4.98 -2.36
CA PHE A 5 -5.26 4.11 -3.35
C PHE A 5 -4.23 3.15 -3.95
N ILE A 6 -4.37 1.88 -3.64
CA ILE A 6 -3.36 0.84 -3.87
C ILE A 6 -3.92 -0.18 -4.86
N THR A 7 -3.12 -0.53 -5.87
CA THR A 7 -3.42 -1.62 -6.81
C THR A 7 -2.38 -2.71 -6.59
N LEU A 8 -2.80 -3.85 -6.06
CA LEU A 8 -1.92 -4.94 -5.64
C LEU A 8 -1.22 -5.59 -6.84
N ASN A 9 -1.98 -5.90 -7.90
CA ASN A 9 -1.44 -6.48 -9.13
C ASN A 9 -1.39 -5.43 -10.24
N LYS A 10 -0.18 -4.94 -10.52
CA LYS A 10 0.10 -4.07 -11.66
C LYS A 10 0.29 -4.99 -12.89
N SER A 11 -0.65 -4.94 -13.84
CA SER A 11 -0.67 -5.80 -15.04
C SER A 11 0.72 -5.97 -15.69
N GLU A 12 1.06 -7.21 -16.02
CA GLU A 12 2.37 -7.79 -16.42
C GLU A 12 3.14 -7.14 -17.57
N LYS A 13 2.63 -6.10 -18.23
CA LYS A 13 3.10 -5.79 -19.58
C LYS A 13 4.55 -5.27 -19.69
N ASN A 14 5.26 -4.90 -18.60
CA ASN A 14 6.64 -4.39 -18.67
C ASN A 14 7.45 -4.39 -17.34
N PHE A 15 7.20 -5.29 -16.38
CA PHE A 15 7.92 -5.24 -15.09
C PHE A 15 8.67 -6.53 -14.79
N SER A 16 9.98 -6.42 -14.50
CA SER A 16 10.78 -7.54 -14.00
C SER A 16 10.19 -8.08 -12.70
N GLU A 17 10.33 -9.38 -12.44
CA GLU A 17 9.80 -10.10 -11.26
C GLU A 17 10.09 -9.38 -9.92
N SER A 18 11.15 -8.59 -9.84
CA SER A 18 11.53 -7.76 -8.69
C SER A 18 10.60 -6.56 -8.41
N THR A 19 9.72 -6.19 -9.35
CA THR A 19 8.88 -4.98 -9.28
C THR A 19 7.40 -5.30 -9.01
N MET A 20 7.04 -6.58 -8.95
CA MET A 20 5.63 -6.99 -8.75
C MET A 20 5.14 -6.86 -7.30
N TYR A 21 6.04 -6.70 -6.31
CA TYR A 21 5.69 -6.77 -4.88
C TYR A 21 5.92 -5.46 -4.11
N GLU A 22 5.53 -4.32 -4.69
CA GLU A 22 5.67 -3.03 -3.99
C GLU A 22 4.64 -2.85 -2.86
N ASP A 23 3.45 -3.45 -2.96
CA ASP A 23 2.36 -3.30 -1.98
C ASP A 23 1.75 -4.66 -1.61
N TYR A 24 1.78 -5.05 -0.32
CA TYR A 24 1.31 -6.37 0.11
C TYR A 24 0.94 -6.42 1.59
N ALA A 25 0.07 -7.38 1.97
CA ALA A 25 -0.23 -7.67 3.36
C ALA A 25 0.90 -8.52 3.98
N ILE A 26 1.53 -8.02 5.05
CA ILE A 26 2.57 -8.72 5.81
C ILE A 26 1.94 -9.69 6.81
N SER A 27 0.88 -9.27 7.50
CA SER A 27 0.11 -10.06 8.46
C SER A 27 -1.36 -9.63 8.43
N ASP A 28 -2.23 -10.20 9.27
CA ASP A 28 -3.66 -9.83 9.31
C ASP A 28 -3.92 -8.37 9.67
N ARG A 29 -2.89 -7.59 10.05
CA ARG A 29 -2.98 -6.16 10.35
C ARG A 29 -1.85 -5.32 9.75
N LEU A 30 -0.71 -5.92 9.40
CA LEU A 30 0.42 -5.21 8.84
C LEU A 30 0.36 -5.18 7.32
N PHE A 31 0.53 -3.99 6.74
CA PHE A 31 0.52 -3.78 5.29
C PHE A 31 1.76 -3.00 4.86
N HIS A 32 2.50 -3.54 3.90
CA HIS A 32 3.60 -2.87 3.24
C HIS A 32 3.05 -1.99 2.11
N TRP A 33 3.41 -0.72 2.11
CA TRP A 33 3.08 0.23 1.05
C TRP A 33 4.31 0.97 0.57
N GLN A 34 4.46 1.12 -0.74
CA GLN A 34 5.51 1.94 -1.33
C GLN A 34 4.95 3.27 -1.85
N SER A 35 5.61 4.36 -1.46
CA SER A 35 5.27 5.70 -1.92
C SER A 35 5.55 5.90 -3.42
N GLN A 36 5.05 7.00 -3.99
CA GLN A 36 5.39 7.38 -5.37
C GLN A 36 6.91 7.59 -5.50
N SER A 37 7.51 7.16 -6.63
CA SER A 37 8.96 7.09 -6.87
C SER A 37 9.80 8.32 -6.51
N ARG A 38 9.20 9.53 -6.55
CA ARG A 38 9.89 10.79 -6.24
C ARG A 38 9.73 11.27 -4.80
N THR A 39 8.82 10.66 -4.04
CA THR A 39 8.61 11.00 -2.63
C THR A 39 9.85 10.56 -1.88
N SER A 40 10.60 11.49 -1.27
CA SER A 40 11.71 11.18 -0.37
C SER A 40 11.27 11.18 1.09
N ASP A 41 11.96 10.42 1.94
CA ASP A 41 11.82 10.47 3.41
C ASP A 41 11.95 11.90 3.95
N THR A 42 12.79 12.71 3.33
CA THR A 42 13.04 14.13 3.64
C THR A 42 12.06 15.11 2.98
N SER A 43 11.23 14.67 2.04
CA SER A 43 10.24 15.54 1.39
C SER A 43 9.11 15.88 2.35
N SER A 44 8.40 16.99 2.10
CA SER A 44 7.22 17.37 2.90
C SER A 44 6.18 16.25 2.95
N THR A 45 5.96 15.54 1.85
CA THR A 45 5.06 14.37 1.81
C THR A 45 5.59 13.18 2.58
N GLY A 46 6.87 12.83 2.44
CA GLY A 46 7.48 11.75 3.23
C GLY A 46 7.43 12.01 4.72
N GLN A 47 7.78 13.24 5.14
CA GLN A 47 7.75 13.66 6.53
C GLN A 47 6.33 13.66 7.13
N ARG A 48 5.28 13.93 6.32
CA ARG A 48 3.89 13.78 6.80
C ARG A 48 3.57 12.33 7.15
N TYR A 49 3.99 11.37 6.33
CA TYR A 49 3.76 9.95 6.61
C TYR A 49 4.59 9.46 7.80
N ILE A 50 5.88 9.82 7.84
CA ILE A 50 6.80 9.36 8.89
C ILE A 50 6.42 9.94 10.26
N ASN A 51 6.01 11.21 10.31
CA ASN A 51 5.60 11.88 11.54
C ASN A 51 4.08 11.85 11.76
N GLN A 52 3.38 10.86 11.20
CA GLN A 52 1.91 10.76 11.24
C GLN A 52 1.35 11.04 12.63
N ARG A 53 1.89 10.37 13.67
CA ARG A 53 1.42 10.47 15.05
C ARG A 53 1.61 11.87 15.65
N ASN A 54 2.72 12.53 15.34
CA ASN A 54 3.02 13.87 15.85
C ASN A 54 2.13 14.94 15.20
N ASN A 55 1.67 14.67 13.97
CA ASN A 55 0.88 15.60 13.17
C ASN A 55 -0.63 15.31 13.21
N ASP A 56 -1.08 14.32 14.00
CA ASP A 56 -2.46 13.83 14.04
C ASP A 56 -3.03 13.51 12.63
N THR A 57 -2.18 13.00 11.75
CA THR A 57 -2.55 12.72 10.37
C THR A 57 -3.30 11.39 10.28
N THR A 58 -4.60 11.42 9.96
CA THR A 58 -5.31 10.19 9.60
C THR A 58 -4.87 9.66 8.23
N VAL A 59 -4.50 8.37 8.15
CA VAL A 59 -4.18 7.66 6.90
C VAL A 59 -5.21 6.55 6.67
N LEU A 60 -5.79 6.51 5.48
CA LEU A 60 -6.81 5.53 5.08
C LEU A 60 -6.35 4.71 3.88
N LEU A 61 -6.52 3.38 3.94
CA LEU A 61 -6.11 2.48 2.86
C LEU A 61 -7.31 1.99 2.03
N PHE A 62 -7.18 2.11 0.71
CA PHE A 62 -8.11 1.60 -0.28
C PHE A 62 -7.35 0.69 -1.24
N VAL A 63 -7.72 -0.58 -1.34
CA VAL A 63 -7.00 -1.57 -2.15
C VAL A 63 -7.88 -2.14 -3.26
N ARG A 64 -7.28 -2.48 -4.39
CA ARG A 64 -7.92 -3.31 -5.43
C ARG A 64 -6.90 -4.30 -5.98
N GLU A 65 -7.39 -5.43 -6.48
CA GLU A 65 -6.54 -6.46 -7.06
C GLU A 65 -5.94 -5.97 -8.38
N TYR A 66 -6.77 -5.54 -9.34
CA TYR A 66 -6.35 -5.08 -10.66
C TYR A 66 -6.87 -3.66 -10.94
N LYS A 67 -6.33 -2.98 -11.97
CA LYS A 67 -6.90 -1.69 -12.43
C LYS A 67 -8.27 -1.89 -13.07
N SER A 68 -8.39 -2.92 -13.89
CA SER A 68 -9.60 -3.34 -14.56
C SER A 68 -9.61 -4.85 -14.73
N GLU A 69 -10.80 -5.42 -14.78
CA GLU A 69 -11.08 -6.83 -15.04
C GLU A 69 -12.14 -6.89 -16.13
N ASN A 70 -11.89 -7.63 -17.21
CA ASN A 70 -12.79 -7.75 -18.36
C ASN A 70 -13.24 -6.39 -18.96
N GLY A 71 -12.34 -5.41 -18.99
CA GLY A 71 -12.62 -4.07 -19.50
C GLY A 71 -13.39 -3.15 -18.55
N ILE A 72 -13.78 -3.64 -17.37
CA ILE A 72 -14.48 -2.87 -16.34
C ILE A 72 -13.50 -2.46 -15.25
N THR A 73 -13.55 -1.20 -14.81
CA THR A 73 -12.69 -0.71 -13.71
C THR A 73 -13.01 -1.46 -12.42
N SER A 74 -12.00 -2.06 -11.80
CA SER A 74 -12.19 -2.80 -10.55
C SER A 74 -12.44 -1.83 -9.39
N PRO A 75 -13.42 -2.13 -8.51
CA PRO A 75 -13.71 -1.31 -7.34
C PRO A 75 -12.58 -1.38 -6.30
N TYR A 76 -12.48 -0.35 -5.47
CA TYR A 76 -11.62 -0.37 -4.29
C TYR A 76 -12.36 -0.95 -3.08
N TYR A 77 -11.65 -1.74 -2.30
CA TYR A 77 -12.03 -2.16 -0.94
C TYR A 77 -11.40 -1.19 0.06
N PHE A 78 -12.22 -0.64 0.95
CA PHE A 78 -11.73 0.15 2.07
C PHE A 78 -11.22 -0.78 3.17
N LEU A 79 -9.94 -0.65 3.55
CA LEU A 79 -9.32 -1.46 4.60
C LEU A 79 -9.41 -0.82 5.99
N GLY A 80 -9.67 0.49 6.06
CA GLY A 80 -9.74 1.22 7.32
C GLY A 80 -8.60 2.22 7.50
N LYS A 81 -8.54 2.73 8.73
CA LYS A 81 -7.47 3.59 9.23
C LYS A 81 -6.21 2.78 9.46
N ALA A 82 -5.06 3.39 9.18
CA ALA A 82 -3.77 2.77 9.41
C ALA A 82 -2.81 3.68 10.16
N ASN A 83 -1.97 3.05 10.98
CA ASN A 83 -1.03 3.67 11.87
C ASN A 83 0.39 3.36 11.41
N TYR A 84 1.24 4.38 11.40
CA TYR A 84 2.65 4.27 11.02
C TYR A 84 3.36 3.34 12.01
N VAL A 85 4.13 2.38 11.47
CA VAL A 85 4.99 1.46 12.24
C VAL A 85 6.46 1.74 11.96
N SER A 86 6.86 1.64 10.69
CA SER A 86 8.26 1.81 10.27
C SER A 86 8.36 2.24 8.81
N HIS A 87 9.53 2.72 8.41
CA HIS A 87 9.87 2.93 7.01
C HIS A 87 11.31 2.53 6.69
N SER A 88 11.59 2.36 5.41
CA SER A 88 12.93 2.23 4.85
C SER A 88 12.99 2.86 3.46
N GLY A 89 14.20 3.13 2.98
CA GLY A 89 14.39 3.81 1.70
C GLY A 89 14.02 5.29 1.75
N SER A 90 14.17 5.95 0.61
CA SER A 90 13.87 7.38 0.47
C SER A 90 13.11 7.62 -0.81
N LYS A 91 13.66 7.33 -2.00
CA LYS A 91 12.99 7.54 -3.30
C LYS A 91 12.82 6.21 -4.07
N PRO A 92 11.73 5.47 -3.88
CA PRO A 92 10.60 5.73 -2.97
C PRO A 92 10.87 5.29 -1.53
N ILE A 93 10.00 5.76 -0.62
CA ILE A 93 9.87 5.26 0.75
C ILE A 93 9.02 3.98 0.73
N ASN A 94 9.47 2.95 1.45
CA ASN A 94 8.69 1.79 1.83
C ASN A 94 8.18 2.00 3.27
N ILE A 95 6.88 1.91 3.50
CA ILE A 95 6.25 2.13 4.81
C ILE A 95 5.48 0.89 5.22
N VAL A 96 5.65 0.50 6.48
CA VAL A 96 4.79 -0.49 7.12
C VAL A 96 3.69 0.25 7.89
N TRP A 97 2.46 -0.04 7.51
CA TRP A 97 1.25 0.43 8.17
C TRP A 97 0.62 -0.69 8.99
N GLU A 98 0.11 -0.36 10.17
CA GLU A 98 -0.75 -1.23 10.97
C GLU A 98 -2.20 -0.76 10.85
N LEU A 99 -3.07 -1.58 10.26
CA LEU A 99 -4.50 -1.30 10.16
C LEU A 99 -5.19 -1.47 11.52
N GLU A 100 -6.14 -0.58 11.82
CA GLU A 100 -6.97 -0.67 13.03
C GLU A 100 -7.90 -1.89 13.02
N GLU A 101 -8.29 -2.34 11.84
CA GLU A 101 -9.13 -3.54 11.63
C GLU A 101 -8.34 -4.63 10.90
N LYS A 102 -8.79 -5.88 11.04
CA LYS A 102 -8.14 -6.99 10.34
C LYS A 102 -8.33 -6.85 8.83
N ILE A 103 -7.26 -7.09 8.08
CA ILE A 103 -7.28 -7.23 6.63
C ILE A 103 -8.21 -8.41 6.29
N PRO A 104 -9.22 -8.21 5.41
CA PRO A 104 -10.07 -9.31 4.99
C PRO A 104 -9.25 -10.42 4.34
N VAL A 105 -9.52 -11.68 4.69
CA VAL A 105 -8.80 -12.86 4.18
C VAL A 105 -8.71 -12.89 2.65
N LYS A 106 -9.71 -12.34 1.95
CA LYS A 106 -9.70 -12.21 0.49
C LYS A 106 -8.50 -11.40 -0.01
N ILE A 107 -8.12 -10.33 0.67
CA ILE A 107 -7.00 -9.45 0.30
C ILE A 107 -5.65 -10.15 0.46
N HIS A 108 -5.48 -10.98 1.49
CA HIS A 108 -4.28 -11.82 1.64
C HIS A 108 -4.05 -12.76 0.46
N LYS A 109 -5.14 -13.32 -0.08
CA LYS A 109 -5.07 -14.18 -1.28
C LYS A 109 -4.72 -13.37 -2.52
N MET A 110 -5.16 -12.11 -2.60
CA MET A 110 -4.88 -11.21 -3.73
C MET A 110 -3.39 -10.80 -3.79
N SER A 111 -2.73 -10.62 -2.64
CA SER A 111 -1.30 -10.27 -2.58
C SER A 111 -0.35 -11.45 -2.86
N ASN A 112 -0.82 -12.70 -2.72
CA ASN A 112 0.04 -13.89 -2.72
C ASN A 112 -0.10 -14.77 -3.99
N LYS A 113 -0.87 -14.34 -5.00
CA LYS A 113 -1.24 -15.17 -6.16
C LYS A 113 -0.14 -15.42 -7.20
N ASN A 114 1.05 -14.84 -7.03
CA ASN A 114 2.15 -14.97 -8.01
C ASN A 114 3.31 -15.84 -7.48
N VAL A 115 3.07 -16.65 -6.45
CA VAL A 115 3.97 -17.72 -5.99
C VAL A 115 3.40 -19.06 -6.47
N GLY A 116 3.61 -19.38 -7.75
CA GLY A 116 3.14 -20.61 -8.39
C GLY A 116 3.85 -20.84 -9.71
#